data_AF-K7Z315-F1
#
_entry.id   AF-K7Z315-F1
#
_cell.length_a   1.000
_cell.length_b   1.000
_cell.length_c   1.000
_cell.angle_alpha   90.00
_cell.angle_beta   90.00
_cell.angle_gamma   90.00
#
_symmetry.space_group_name_H-M   'P 1'
#
loop_
_entity.id
_entity.type
_entity.pdbx_description
1 polymer ?
#
loop_
_entity_poly.entity_id
_entity_poly.type
_entity_poly.pdbx_seq_one_letter_code
_entity_poly.pdbx_strand_id
1 'polypeptide(L)'
;GLSQKEMAAEFDKWNKQELDSFLIEITRDILKYEDNKGPLLERIRDTAGQKGTGKWTAIAALQYGVPVTLIGEAVFSRCLSALKDERVKASKVLKGSTIQPDVKDKSEFLNHIKHALYCSKIVSYAQGFMLLREAAKENGWNLNYGGIALMWRGGCIIRSVFLGNIKDAYKRNPDLSNLLLDDFFKEAIEKGQESWRRVVSSAVLWGVPVPALSTALSFYDGYRSERLPANLLQAQRDLL
;
A
#
# COMPACT_ATOMS: atom_id res chain seq x y z
N GLY A 1 -22.95 1.65 -5.45
CA GLY A 1 -21.73 0.97 -4.97
C GLY A 1 -22.05 -0.47 -4.61
N LEU A 2 -21.06 -1.25 -4.18
CA LEU A 2 -21.28 -2.58 -3.60
C LEU A 2 -21.84 -2.46 -2.17
N SER A 3 -22.64 -3.43 -1.76
CA SER A 3 -23.00 -3.69 -0.35
C SER A 3 -21.84 -4.33 0.41
N GLN A 4 -21.84 -4.30 1.74
CA GLN A 4 -20.79 -4.97 2.53
C GLN A 4 -20.73 -6.48 2.29
N LYS A 5 -21.89 -7.11 2.03
CA LYS A 5 -21.96 -8.55 1.70
C LYS A 5 -21.26 -8.86 0.38
N GLU A 6 -21.46 -8.03 -0.65
CA GLU A 6 -20.74 -8.14 -1.92
C GLU A 6 -19.25 -7.86 -1.75
N MET A 7 -18.87 -6.83 -0.97
CA MET A 7 -17.45 -6.56 -0.66
C MET A 7 -16.81 -7.76 0.04
N ALA A 8 -17.48 -8.34 1.04
CA ALA A 8 -16.96 -9.52 1.75
C ALA A 8 -16.79 -10.73 0.82
N ALA A 9 -17.69 -10.93 -0.14
CA ALA A 9 -17.54 -11.99 -1.14
C ALA A 9 -16.30 -11.79 -2.01
N GLU A 10 -16.00 -10.56 -2.42
CA GLU A 10 -14.77 -10.25 -3.16
C GLU A 10 -13.51 -10.44 -2.32
N PHE A 11 -13.49 -9.98 -1.06
CA PHE A 11 -12.35 -10.24 -0.17
C PHE A 11 -12.15 -11.74 0.09
N ASP A 12 -13.22 -12.54 0.21
CA ASP A 12 -13.13 -14.00 0.33
C ASP A 12 -12.52 -14.65 -0.92
N LYS A 13 -12.89 -14.17 -2.11
CA LYS A 13 -12.29 -14.60 -3.38
C LYS A 13 -10.82 -14.23 -3.45
N TRP A 14 -10.46 -12.99 -3.12
CA TRP A 14 -9.08 -12.52 -3.15
C TRP A 14 -8.19 -13.28 -2.15
N ASN A 15 -8.73 -13.67 -1.00
CA ASN A 15 -8.00 -14.44 0.00
C ASN A 15 -7.66 -15.88 -0.43
N LYS A 16 -8.26 -16.38 -1.52
CA LYS A 16 -7.97 -17.71 -2.09
C LYS A 16 -6.96 -17.63 -3.24
N GLN A 17 -6.39 -16.45 -3.49
CA GLN A 17 -5.49 -16.17 -4.61
C GLN A 17 -4.19 -15.50 -4.10
N GLU A 18 -3.55 -14.65 -4.91
CA GLU A 18 -2.27 -14.00 -4.58
C GLU A 18 -2.32 -13.06 -3.35
N LEU A 19 -3.53 -12.68 -2.92
CA LEU A 19 -3.75 -11.81 -1.75
C LEU A 19 -4.02 -12.59 -0.45
N ASP A 20 -3.92 -13.93 -0.45
CA ASP A 20 -4.07 -14.75 0.76
C ASP A 20 -3.20 -14.20 1.91
N SER A 21 -3.91 -13.66 2.91
CA SER A 21 -3.31 -13.03 4.06
C SER A 21 -4.30 -12.87 5.20
N PHE A 22 -3.77 -12.85 6.42
CA PHE A 22 -4.60 -12.65 7.61
C PHE A 22 -5.38 -11.32 7.58
N LEU A 23 -4.80 -10.25 7.03
CA LEU A 23 -5.48 -8.96 6.93
C LEU A 23 -6.65 -8.97 5.95
N ILE A 24 -6.55 -9.70 4.84
CA ILE A 24 -7.65 -9.87 3.88
C ILE A 24 -8.75 -10.74 4.49
N GLU A 25 -8.38 -11.82 5.19
CA GLU A 25 -9.29 -12.70 5.94
C GLU A 25 -10.11 -11.92 6.98
N ILE A 26 -9.46 -11.18 7.89
CA ILE A 26 -10.21 -10.43 8.91
C ILE A 26 -11.03 -9.29 8.29
N THR A 27 -10.61 -8.72 7.16
CA THR A 27 -11.39 -7.68 6.46
C THR A 27 -12.70 -8.26 5.94
N ARG A 28 -12.67 -9.46 5.34
CA ARG A 28 -13.88 -10.21 4.96
C ARG A 28 -14.79 -10.42 6.18
N ASP A 29 -14.24 -10.85 7.31
CA ASP A 29 -15.02 -11.17 8.51
C ASP A 29 -15.64 -9.92 9.14
N ILE A 30 -14.90 -8.81 9.19
CA ILE A 30 -15.40 -7.51 9.64
C ILE A 30 -16.57 -7.03 8.76
N LEU A 31 -16.47 -7.17 7.44
CA LEU A 31 -17.54 -6.78 6.51
C LEU A 31 -18.81 -7.65 6.64
N LYS A 32 -18.68 -8.88 7.17
CA LYS A 32 -19.83 -9.77 7.43
C LYS A 32 -20.43 -9.58 8.83
N TYR A 33 -19.73 -8.88 9.72
CA TYR A 33 -20.14 -8.81 11.12
C TYR A 33 -21.33 -7.85 11.31
N GLU A 34 -22.43 -8.41 11.81
CA GLU A 34 -23.64 -7.69 12.19
C GLU A 34 -23.88 -7.89 13.70
N ASP A 35 -24.20 -6.81 14.42
CA ASP A 35 -24.68 -6.87 15.81
C ASP A 35 -26.23 -6.79 15.84
N ASN A 36 -26.82 -6.66 17.03
CA ASN A 36 -28.27 -6.54 17.21
C ASN A 36 -28.91 -5.30 16.55
N LYS A 37 -28.09 -4.36 16.05
CA LYS A 37 -28.49 -3.13 15.38
C LYS A 37 -28.01 -3.09 13.92
N GLY A 38 -27.60 -4.24 13.34
CA GLY A 38 -27.18 -4.38 11.94
C GLY A 38 -25.66 -4.32 11.72
N PRO A 39 -25.19 -4.00 10.49
CA PRO A 39 -23.77 -3.98 10.16
C PRO A 39 -22.97 -3.06 11.08
N LEU A 40 -21.97 -3.63 11.78
CA LEU A 40 -21.22 -2.87 12.79
C LEU A 40 -20.30 -1.82 12.15
N LEU A 41 -19.68 -2.14 11.00
CA LEU A 41 -18.61 -1.34 10.41
C LEU A 41 -19.02 0.12 10.13
N GLU A 42 -20.23 0.38 9.64
CA GLU A 42 -20.69 1.74 9.30
C GLU A 42 -20.90 2.63 10.52
N ARG A 43 -21.00 2.00 11.69
CA ARG A 43 -21.20 2.67 12.98
C ARG A 43 -19.90 2.87 13.75
N ILE A 44 -18.79 2.30 13.29
CA ILE A 44 -17.48 2.55 13.88
C ILE A 44 -17.02 3.95 13.44
N ARG A 45 -16.58 4.76 14.40
CA ARG A 45 -16.05 6.10 14.12
C ARG A 45 -14.80 6.00 13.25
N ASP A 46 -14.77 6.76 12.16
CA ASP A 46 -13.67 6.84 11.18
C ASP A 46 -12.48 7.67 11.68
N THR A 47 -12.00 7.37 12.89
CA THR A 47 -10.84 8.00 13.53
C THR A 47 -9.88 6.91 13.98
N ALA A 48 -8.83 6.68 13.20
CA ALA A 48 -7.86 5.62 13.47
C ALA A 48 -6.87 6.03 14.57
N GLY A 49 -6.79 5.22 15.63
CA GLY A 49 -5.72 5.34 16.63
C GLY A 49 -4.38 4.82 16.10
N GLN A 50 -3.28 5.21 16.76
CA GLN A 50 -1.96 4.63 16.53
C GLN A 50 -1.13 4.61 17.81
N LYS A 51 -0.31 3.56 17.97
CA LYS A 51 0.60 3.39 19.14
C LYS A 51 2.03 3.87 18.89
N GLY A 52 2.30 4.48 17.73
CA GLY A 52 3.60 5.09 17.39
C GLY A 52 4.54 4.27 16.51
N THR A 53 4.42 2.94 16.46
CA THR A 53 5.35 2.08 15.69
C THR A 53 5.42 2.41 14.20
N GLY A 54 4.28 2.70 13.56
CA GLY A 54 4.27 3.15 12.15
C GLY A 54 4.99 4.49 11.94
N LYS A 55 4.83 5.42 12.90
CA LYS A 55 5.52 6.72 12.87
C LYS A 55 7.04 6.53 13.00
N TRP A 56 7.50 5.58 13.84
CA TRP A 56 8.93 5.28 13.96
C TRP A 56 9.54 4.79 12.65
N THR A 57 8.84 3.94 11.89
CA THR A 57 9.32 3.50 10.57
C THR A 57 9.44 4.68 9.59
N ALA A 58 8.45 5.59 9.57
CA ALA A 58 8.49 6.76 8.70
C ALA A 58 9.62 7.74 9.10
N ILE A 59 9.88 7.90 10.40
CA ILE A 59 11.00 8.72 10.90
C ILE A 59 12.34 8.08 10.56
N ALA A 60 12.49 6.78 10.78
CA ALA A 60 13.71 6.05 10.44
C ALA A 60 14.01 6.15 8.93
N ALA A 61 12.99 6.06 8.08
CA ALA A 61 13.13 6.26 6.64
C ALA A 61 13.72 7.63 6.29
N LEU A 62 13.25 8.70 6.94
CA LEU A 62 13.82 10.04 6.76
C LEU A 62 15.27 10.14 7.30
N GLN A 63 15.55 9.52 8.44
CA GLN A 63 16.90 9.50 9.04
C GLN A 63 17.93 8.77 8.16
N TYR A 64 17.54 7.65 7.56
CA TYR A 64 18.40 6.87 6.67
C TYR A 64 18.35 7.35 5.21
N GLY A 65 17.55 8.38 4.88
CA GLY A 65 17.42 8.87 3.51
C GLY A 65 16.78 7.88 2.52
N VAL A 66 15.89 7.00 3.01
CA VAL A 66 15.24 5.96 2.20
C VAL A 66 13.78 6.33 1.88
N PRO A 67 13.34 6.21 0.61
CA PRO A 67 11.99 6.61 0.18
C PRO A 67 10.90 5.59 0.56
N VAL A 68 10.55 5.49 1.85
CA VAL A 68 9.47 4.62 2.34
C VAL A 68 8.11 5.34 2.30
N THR A 69 7.70 5.71 1.09
CA THR A 69 6.56 6.63 0.86
C THR A 69 5.21 6.05 1.28
N LEU A 70 4.94 4.76 1.01
CA LEU A 70 3.62 4.17 1.27
C LEU A 70 3.33 4.05 2.76
N ILE A 71 4.32 3.62 3.57
CA ILE A 71 4.16 3.58 5.03
C ILE A 71 3.98 4.98 5.59
N GLY A 72 4.71 5.97 5.05
CA GLY A 72 4.51 7.39 5.38
C GLY A 72 3.06 7.85 5.14
N GLU A 73 2.53 7.61 3.94
CA GLU A 73 1.13 7.93 3.60
C GLU A 73 0.11 7.18 4.46
N ALA A 74 0.41 5.93 4.83
CA ALA A 74 -0.45 5.16 5.73
C ALA A 74 -0.50 5.79 7.13
N VAL A 75 0.61 6.34 7.63
CA VAL A 75 0.66 7.09 8.91
C VAL A 75 -0.11 8.41 8.78
N PHE A 76 0.14 9.19 7.72
CA PHE A 76 -0.56 10.46 7.51
C PHE A 76 -2.07 10.29 7.30
N SER A 77 -2.50 9.21 6.64
CA SER A 77 -3.92 8.88 6.49
C SER A 77 -4.61 8.67 7.84
N ARG A 78 -3.92 8.08 8.83
CA ARG A 78 -4.44 7.96 10.21
C ARG A 78 -4.53 9.33 10.88
N CYS A 79 -3.50 10.17 10.75
CA CYS A 79 -3.53 11.54 11.25
C CYS A 79 -4.70 12.34 10.66
N LEU A 80 -4.91 12.27 9.34
CA LEU A 80 -6.03 12.93 8.66
C LEU A 80 -7.38 12.40 9.15
N SER A 81 -7.50 11.09 9.39
CA SER A 81 -8.73 10.51 9.95
C SER A 81 -9.07 11.07 11.34
N ALA A 82 -8.06 11.38 12.16
CA ALA A 82 -8.24 11.93 13.51
C ALA A 82 -8.80 13.38 13.48
N LEU A 83 -8.58 14.13 12.40
CA LEU A 83 -9.13 15.48 12.18
C LEU A 83 -10.63 15.44 11.81
N LYS A 84 -11.43 14.63 12.49
CA LYS A 84 -12.83 14.35 12.11
C LYS A 84 -13.68 15.61 12.04
N ASP A 85 -13.61 16.46 13.07
CA ASP A 85 -14.46 17.66 13.15
C ASP A 85 -14.07 18.69 12.09
N GLU A 86 -12.78 18.80 11.77
CA GLU A 86 -12.29 19.62 10.65
C GLU A 86 -12.77 19.07 9.31
N ARG A 87 -12.68 17.75 9.07
CA ARG A 87 -13.18 17.12 7.84
C ARG A 87 -14.67 17.33 7.65
N VAL A 88 -15.48 17.23 8.71
CA VAL A 88 -16.93 17.49 8.67
C VAL A 88 -17.25 18.95 8.35
N LYS A 89 -16.44 19.91 8.83
CA LYS A 89 -16.58 21.32 8.45
C LYS A 89 -16.18 21.53 7.00
N ALA A 90 -15.03 20.98 6.59
CA ALA A 90 -14.49 21.10 5.25
C ALA A 90 -15.44 20.52 4.18
N SER A 91 -16.10 19.39 4.46
CA SER A 91 -17.03 18.75 3.50
C SER A 91 -18.27 19.60 3.16
N LYS A 92 -18.56 20.64 3.95
CA LYS A 92 -19.68 21.56 3.69
C LYS A 92 -19.29 22.75 2.81
N VAL A 93 -17.99 23.01 2.66
CA VAL A 93 -17.45 24.22 2.01
C VAL A 93 -16.67 23.86 0.74
N LEU A 94 -15.85 22.80 0.80
CA LEU A 94 -15.02 22.37 -0.32
C LEU A 94 -15.83 21.51 -1.28
N LYS A 95 -15.79 21.85 -2.57
CA LYS A 95 -16.43 21.08 -3.64
C LYS A 95 -15.47 20.01 -4.16
N GLY A 96 -15.98 18.79 -4.35
CA GLY A 96 -15.25 17.68 -4.97
C GLY A 96 -15.54 17.56 -6.47
N SER A 97 -15.07 16.45 -7.06
CA SER A 97 -15.38 16.12 -8.44
C SER A 97 -16.89 15.97 -8.67
N THR A 98 -17.37 16.48 -9.80
CA THR A 98 -18.75 16.29 -10.27
C THR A 98 -18.88 15.08 -11.19
N ILE A 99 -17.76 14.43 -11.54
CA ILE A 99 -17.72 13.24 -12.40
C ILE A 99 -18.27 12.06 -11.60
N GLN A 100 -19.40 11.51 -12.06
CA GLN A 100 -19.97 10.32 -11.46
C GLN A 100 -19.15 9.08 -11.87
N PRO A 101 -18.91 8.13 -10.95
CA PRO A 101 -18.28 6.86 -11.29
C PRO A 101 -19.08 6.11 -12.35
N ASP A 102 -18.47 5.85 -13.51
CA ASP A 102 -19.03 5.02 -14.58
C ASP A 102 -18.22 3.73 -14.66
N VAL A 103 -18.75 2.67 -14.05
CA VAL A 103 -18.16 1.32 -14.05
C VAL A 103 -19.06 0.41 -14.87
N LYS A 104 -18.72 0.22 -16.15
CA LYS A 104 -19.49 -0.60 -17.10
C LYS A 104 -19.50 -2.08 -16.71
N ASP A 105 -18.32 -2.64 -16.41
CA ASP A 105 -18.15 -4.00 -15.90
C ASP A 105 -17.58 -3.94 -14.48
N LYS A 106 -18.44 -4.26 -13.50
CA LYS A 106 -18.06 -4.28 -12.08
C LYS A 106 -17.02 -5.38 -11.80
N SER A 107 -17.16 -6.56 -12.40
CA SER A 107 -16.26 -7.69 -12.16
C SER A 107 -14.86 -7.37 -12.68
N GLU A 108 -14.77 -6.80 -13.87
CA GLU A 108 -13.50 -6.33 -14.44
C GLU A 108 -12.85 -5.26 -13.55
N PHE A 109 -13.62 -4.25 -13.13
CA PHE A 109 -13.08 -3.16 -12.30
C PHE A 109 -12.63 -3.65 -10.91
N LEU A 110 -13.35 -4.62 -10.33
CA LEU A 110 -12.92 -5.27 -9.07
C LEU A 110 -11.62 -6.05 -9.26
N ASN A 111 -11.43 -6.71 -10.40
CA ASN A 111 -10.15 -7.34 -10.73
C ASN A 111 -9.04 -6.30 -10.91
N HIS A 112 -9.34 -5.12 -11.48
CA HIS A 112 -8.37 -4.03 -11.53
C HIS A 112 -7.97 -3.55 -10.13
N ILE A 113 -8.93 -3.40 -9.20
CA ILE A 113 -8.65 -3.04 -7.80
C ILE A 113 -7.77 -4.09 -7.13
N LYS A 114 -8.06 -5.38 -7.36
CA LYS A 114 -7.24 -6.49 -6.83
C LYS A 114 -5.79 -6.37 -7.27
N HIS A 115 -5.54 -6.16 -8.56
CA HIS A 115 -4.19 -5.99 -9.10
C HIS A 115 -3.52 -4.72 -8.57
N ALA A 116 -4.23 -3.60 -8.50
CA ALA A 116 -3.71 -2.35 -7.93
C ALA A 116 -3.25 -2.52 -6.47
N LEU A 117 -4.05 -3.22 -5.66
CA LEU A 117 -3.74 -3.55 -4.28
C LEU A 117 -2.49 -4.45 -4.19
N TYR A 118 -2.41 -5.47 -5.03
CA TYR A 118 -1.26 -6.38 -5.04
C TYR A 118 0.04 -5.68 -5.47
N CYS A 119 0.01 -4.86 -6.53
CA CYS A 119 1.16 -4.05 -6.96
C CYS A 119 1.61 -3.08 -5.86
N SER A 120 0.66 -2.39 -5.23
CA SER A 120 0.97 -1.45 -4.15
C SER A 120 1.54 -2.16 -2.92
N LYS A 121 1.06 -3.37 -2.61
CA LYS A 121 1.63 -4.22 -1.56
C LYS A 121 3.09 -4.57 -1.89
N ILE A 122 3.39 -4.99 -3.12
CA ILE A 122 4.77 -5.29 -3.56
C ILE A 122 5.67 -4.08 -3.35
N VAL A 123 5.25 -2.89 -3.79
CA VAL A 123 6.02 -1.65 -3.60
C VAL A 123 6.24 -1.34 -2.11
N SER A 124 5.22 -1.47 -1.26
CA SER A 124 5.40 -1.24 0.17
C SER A 124 6.44 -2.16 0.80
N TYR A 125 6.46 -3.45 0.42
CA TYR A 125 7.46 -4.37 0.92
C TYR A 125 8.85 -4.08 0.33
N ALA A 126 8.95 -3.75 -0.95
CA ALA A 126 10.19 -3.31 -1.58
C ALA A 126 10.82 -2.14 -0.81
N GLN A 127 10.03 -1.11 -0.51
CA GLN A 127 10.44 0.05 0.29
C GLN A 127 10.89 -0.35 1.72
N GLY A 128 10.16 -1.25 2.38
CA GLY A 128 10.52 -1.74 3.71
C GLY A 128 11.85 -2.50 3.73
N PHE A 129 12.10 -3.33 2.73
CA PHE A 129 13.37 -4.06 2.61
C PHE A 129 14.53 -3.14 2.19
N MET A 130 14.28 -2.09 1.40
CA MET A 130 15.27 -1.03 1.16
C MET A 130 15.69 -0.35 2.47
N LEU A 131 14.74 -0.06 3.36
CA LEU A 131 15.02 0.54 4.66
C LEU A 131 15.86 -0.38 5.54
N LEU A 132 15.49 -1.67 5.62
CA LEU A 132 16.26 -2.65 6.37
C LEU A 132 17.70 -2.75 5.84
N ARG A 133 17.89 -2.69 4.52
CA ARG A 133 19.21 -2.73 3.91
C ARG A 133 20.06 -1.51 4.22
N GLU A 134 19.50 -0.31 4.11
CA GLU A 134 20.26 0.91 4.45
C GLU A 134 20.59 0.94 5.95
N ALA A 135 19.63 0.58 6.81
CA ALA A 135 19.88 0.47 8.25
C ALA A 135 20.96 -0.58 8.57
N ALA A 136 20.97 -1.72 7.88
CA ALA A 136 22.00 -2.75 8.05
C ALA A 136 23.39 -2.21 7.69
N LYS A 137 23.50 -1.48 6.58
CA LYS A 137 24.75 -0.85 6.13
C LYS A 137 25.24 0.19 7.14
N GLU A 138 24.40 1.15 7.53
CA GLU A 138 24.77 2.25 8.44
C GLU A 138 25.13 1.75 9.85
N ASN A 139 24.51 0.65 10.32
CA ASN A 139 24.77 0.09 11.65
C ASN A 139 25.75 -1.10 11.65
N GLY A 140 26.30 -1.49 10.50
CA GLY A 140 27.19 -2.65 10.37
C GLY A 140 26.54 -3.99 10.73
N TRP A 141 25.22 -4.12 10.56
CA TRP A 141 24.49 -5.37 10.82
C TRP A 141 24.51 -6.30 9.61
N ASN A 142 24.67 -7.60 9.86
CA ASN A 142 24.52 -8.62 8.84
C ASN A 142 23.10 -9.22 8.90
N LEU A 143 22.14 -8.55 8.25
CA LEU A 143 20.74 -8.98 8.28
C LEU A 143 20.46 -10.10 7.25
N ASN A 144 19.81 -11.17 7.70
CA ASN A 144 19.29 -12.21 6.83
C ASN A 144 17.86 -11.87 6.35
N TYR A 145 17.73 -11.21 5.20
CA TYR A 145 16.43 -10.76 4.67
C TYR A 145 15.46 -11.91 4.39
N GLY A 146 15.94 -13.03 3.85
CA GLY A 146 15.12 -14.23 3.66
C GLY A 146 14.64 -14.83 4.98
N GLY A 147 15.49 -14.81 6.01
CA GLY A 147 15.15 -15.21 7.38
C GLY A 147 14.11 -14.28 8.01
N ILE A 148 14.24 -12.97 7.85
CA ILE A 148 13.25 -11.97 8.30
C ILE A 148 11.90 -12.24 7.64
N ALA A 149 11.86 -12.42 6.33
CA ALA A 149 10.64 -12.73 5.59
C ALA A 149 9.99 -14.04 6.07
N LEU A 150 10.81 -15.07 6.32
CA LEU A 150 10.36 -16.36 6.86
C LEU A 150 9.72 -16.20 8.25
N MET A 151 10.33 -15.43 9.15
CA MET A 151 9.79 -15.19 10.49
C MET A 151 8.43 -14.49 10.45
N TRP A 152 8.18 -13.66 9.43
CA TRP A 152 6.88 -12.99 9.27
C TRP A 152 5.79 -13.89 8.66
N ARG A 153 6.13 -15.07 8.13
CA ARG A 153 5.13 -15.97 7.51
C ARG A 153 4.09 -16.51 8.49
N GLY A 154 4.40 -16.54 9.79
CA GLY A 154 3.51 -17.04 10.84
C GLY A 154 3.55 -16.16 12.08
N GLY A 155 2.51 -16.23 12.91
CA GLY A 155 2.47 -15.58 14.23
C GLY A 155 2.33 -14.05 14.24
N CYS A 156 2.63 -13.34 13.15
CA CYS A 156 2.49 -11.89 13.06
C CYS A 156 1.22 -11.45 12.28
N ILE A 157 0.84 -10.18 12.40
CA ILE A 157 -0.36 -9.61 11.75
C ILE A 157 -0.22 -9.57 10.22
N ILE A 158 1.01 -9.39 9.71
CA ILE A 158 1.27 -9.28 8.26
C ILE A 158 1.45 -10.65 7.57
N ARG A 159 1.19 -11.75 8.28
CA ARG A 159 1.36 -13.11 7.75
C ARG A 159 0.54 -13.30 6.48
N SER A 160 1.19 -13.88 5.47
CA SER A 160 0.61 -14.08 4.14
C SER A 160 1.46 -15.03 3.30
N VAL A 161 0.86 -15.65 2.27
CA VAL A 161 1.60 -16.47 1.29
C VAL A 161 2.66 -15.64 0.56
N PHE A 162 2.40 -14.35 0.40
CA PHE A 162 3.29 -13.34 -0.18
C PHE A 162 4.70 -13.33 0.42
N LEU A 163 4.82 -13.55 1.74
CA LEU A 163 6.12 -13.57 2.43
C LEU A 163 6.97 -14.79 2.06
N GLY A 164 6.34 -15.87 1.58
CA GLY A 164 7.04 -17.01 0.97
C GLY A 164 7.80 -16.56 -0.28
N ASN A 165 7.16 -15.77 -1.14
CA ASN A 165 7.78 -15.26 -2.37
C ASN A 165 8.97 -14.35 -2.08
N ILE A 166 8.88 -13.51 -1.03
CA ILE A 166 10.02 -12.67 -0.59
C ILE A 166 11.20 -13.53 -0.13
N LYS A 167 10.93 -14.55 0.69
CA LYS A 167 11.96 -15.50 1.13
C LYS A 167 12.64 -16.13 -0.08
N ASP A 168 11.85 -16.60 -1.05
CA ASP A 168 12.38 -17.29 -2.22
C ASP A 168 13.18 -16.34 -3.13
N ALA A 169 12.80 -15.07 -3.24
CA ALA A 169 13.58 -14.03 -3.93
C ALA A 169 14.97 -13.85 -3.30
N TYR A 170 15.05 -13.69 -1.98
CA TYR A 170 16.34 -13.58 -1.28
C TYR A 170 17.11 -14.90 -1.21
N LYS A 171 16.44 -16.05 -1.36
CA LYS A 171 17.12 -17.35 -1.52
C LYS A 171 17.77 -17.46 -2.90
N ARG A 172 17.11 -16.97 -3.95
CA ARG A 172 17.66 -16.92 -5.32
C ARG A 172 18.84 -15.95 -5.41
N ASN A 173 18.68 -14.76 -4.81
CA ASN A 173 19.70 -13.72 -4.79
C ASN A 173 19.79 -13.07 -3.40
N PRO A 174 20.74 -13.50 -2.55
CA PRO A 174 20.94 -12.89 -1.22
C PRO A 174 21.30 -11.40 -1.29
N ASP A 175 21.95 -10.96 -2.36
CA ASP A 175 22.39 -9.58 -2.59
C ASP A 175 21.36 -8.76 -3.38
N LEU A 176 20.10 -9.22 -3.45
CA LEU A 176 19.03 -8.56 -4.16
C LEU A 176 18.84 -7.13 -3.65
N SER A 177 19.10 -6.17 -4.53
CA SER A 177 19.06 -4.76 -4.18
C SER A 177 17.63 -4.23 -3.99
N ASN A 178 16.64 -4.80 -4.67
CA ASN A 178 15.25 -4.43 -4.52
C ASN A 178 14.35 -5.59 -4.95
N LEU A 179 13.27 -5.81 -4.21
CA LEU A 179 12.28 -6.85 -4.53
C LEU A 179 11.68 -6.69 -5.94
N LEU A 180 11.54 -5.46 -6.44
CA LEU A 180 11.03 -5.20 -7.79
C LEU A 180 11.91 -5.75 -8.92
N LEU A 181 13.16 -6.12 -8.62
CA LEU A 181 14.11 -6.66 -9.61
C LEU A 181 14.14 -8.19 -9.66
N ASP A 182 13.46 -8.86 -8.72
CA ASP A 182 13.28 -10.32 -8.78
C ASP A 182 12.18 -10.69 -9.79
N ASP A 183 12.38 -11.79 -10.50
CA ASP A 183 11.53 -12.19 -11.64
C ASP A 183 10.05 -12.36 -11.26
N PHE A 184 9.76 -12.93 -10.08
CA PHE A 184 8.38 -13.13 -9.64
C PHE A 184 7.66 -11.78 -9.44
N PHE A 185 8.32 -10.83 -8.76
CA PHE A 185 7.72 -9.53 -8.47
C PHE A 185 7.66 -8.64 -9.71
N LYS A 186 8.67 -8.70 -10.58
CA LYS A 186 8.66 -8.03 -11.88
C LYS A 186 7.46 -8.48 -12.71
N GLU A 187 7.27 -9.79 -12.88
CA GLU A 187 6.14 -10.34 -13.66
C GLU A 187 4.78 -9.96 -13.03
N ALA A 188 4.68 -9.99 -11.70
CA ALA A 188 3.47 -9.56 -10.99
C ALA A 188 3.13 -8.08 -11.23
N ILE A 189 4.14 -7.20 -11.22
CA ILE A 189 3.96 -5.77 -11.50
C ILE A 189 3.61 -5.55 -12.97
N GLU A 190 4.29 -6.22 -13.91
CA GLU A 190 4.02 -6.10 -15.35
C GLU A 190 2.57 -6.47 -15.69
N LYS A 191 2.06 -7.57 -15.09
CA LYS A 191 0.66 -7.99 -15.24
C LYS A 191 -0.33 -7.00 -14.61
N GLY A 192 0.04 -6.34 -13.51
CA GLY A 192 -0.88 -5.54 -12.70
C GLY A 192 -0.81 -4.03 -12.95
N GLN A 193 0.26 -3.48 -13.52
CA GLN A 193 0.48 -2.03 -13.55
C GLN A 193 -0.56 -1.27 -14.39
N GLU A 194 -1.08 -1.85 -15.46
CA GLU A 194 -2.14 -1.23 -16.26
C GLU A 194 -3.45 -1.12 -15.45
N SER A 195 -3.83 -2.20 -14.77
CA SER A 195 -4.96 -2.20 -13.83
C SER A 195 -4.78 -1.16 -12.73
N TRP A 196 -3.56 -1.06 -12.21
CA TRP A 196 -3.21 -0.11 -11.17
C TRP A 196 -3.37 1.34 -11.62
N ARG A 197 -2.87 1.68 -12.82
CA ARG A 197 -3.03 3.01 -13.42
C ARG A 197 -4.50 3.36 -13.62
N ARG A 198 -5.32 2.43 -14.12
CA ARG A 198 -6.77 2.61 -14.29
C ARG A 198 -7.47 2.92 -12.97
N VAL A 199 -7.13 2.21 -11.90
CA VAL A 199 -7.73 2.43 -10.58
C VAL A 199 -7.32 3.80 -10.03
N VAL A 200 -6.03 4.16 -10.10
CA VAL A 200 -5.55 5.44 -9.59
C VAL A 200 -6.13 6.60 -10.39
N SER A 201 -6.14 6.54 -11.72
CA SER A 201 -6.71 7.59 -12.57
C SER A 201 -8.21 7.77 -12.34
N SER A 202 -8.96 6.66 -12.26
CA SER A 202 -10.40 6.69 -11.97
C SER A 202 -10.67 7.28 -10.59
N ALA A 203 -9.92 6.87 -9.57
CA ALA A 203 -10.08 7.40 -8.21
C ALA A 203 -9.82 8.91 -8.16
N VAL A 204 -8.78 9.41 -8.83
CA VAL A 204 -8.50 10.84 -8.93
C VAL A 204 -9.63 11.59 -9.64
N LEU A 205 -10.09 11.09 -10.79
CA LEU A 205 -11.19 11.69 -11.55
C LEU A 205 -12.49 11.73 -10.75
N TRP A 206 -12.79 10.69 -9.96
CA TRP A 206 -14.00 10.60 -9.15
C TRP A 206 -13.87 11.25 -7.77
N GLY A 207 -12.71 11.82 -7.43
CA GLY A 207 -12.47 12.43 -6.12
C GLY A 207 -12.43 11.44 -4.94
N VAL A 208 -12.05 10.18 -5.20
CA VAL A 208 -11.86 9.15 -4.17
C VAL A 208 -10.40 9.13 -3.71
N PRO A 209 -10.10 9.38 -2.43
CA PRO A 209 -8.72 9.42 -1.95
C PRO A 209 -8.12 8.01 -1.90
N VAL A 210 -7.01 7.82 -2.63
CA VAL A 210 -6.24 6.57 -2.65
C VAL A 210 -4.74 6.81 -2.39
N PRO A 211 -4.36 7.49 -1.28
CA PRO A 211 -2.98 7.96 -1.05
C PRO A 211 -1.95 6.83 -1.15
N ALA A 212 -2.21 5.68 -0.52
CA ALA A 212 -1.32 4.52 -0.58
C ALA A 212 -1.14 3.95 -2.01
N LEU A 213 -2.22 3.82 -2.79
CA LEU A 213 -2.12 3.31 -4.16
C LEU A 213 -1.39 4.31 -5.07
N SER A 214 -1.69 5.60 -4.93
CA SER A 214 -1.10 6.67 -5.75
C SER A 214 0.39 6.88 -5.47
N THR A 215 0.81 6.86 -4.20
CA THR A 215 2.21 7.04 -3.82
C THR A 215 3.07 5.85 -4.22
N ALA A 216 2.52 4.62 -4.14
CA ALA A 216 3.25 3.46 -4.64
C ALA A 216 3.42 3.50 -6.15
N LEU A 217 2.42 3.99 -6.92
CA LEU A 217 2.53 4.11 -8.37
C LEU A 217 3.58 5.14 -8.74
N SER A 218 3.56 6.28 -8.04
CA SER A 218 4.55 7.34 -8.18
C SER A 218 5.97 6.85 -7.85
N PHE A 219 6.13 6.06 -6.78
CA PHE A 219 7.41 5.43 -6.45
C PHE A 219 7.86 4.45 -7.54
N TYR A 220 6.97 3.58 -8.04
CA TYR A 220 7.31 2.62 -9.07
C TYR A 220 7.80 3.32 -10.36
N ASP A 221 7.06 4.33 -10.82
CA ASP A 221 7.45 5.12 -11.99
C ASP A 221 8.75 5.91 -11.75
N GLY A 222 8.95 6.44 -10.54
CA GLY A 222 10.21 7.10 -10.18
C GLY A 222 11.40 6.14 -10.16
N TYR A 223 11.22 4.95 -9.58
CA TYR A 223 12.28 3.96 -9.41
C TYR A 223 12.77 3.37 -10.74
N ARG A 224 11.87 3.21 -11.72
CA ARG A 224 12.22 2.68 -13.06
C ARG A 224 12.69 3.76 -14.04
N SER A 225 12.72 5.03 -13.64
CA SER A 225 13.13 6.12 -14.52
C SER A 225 14.63 6.32 -14.45
N GLU A 226 15.33 6.14 -15.58
CA GLU A 226 16.78 6.43 -15.69
C GLU A 226 17.07 7.90 -15.39
N ARG A 227 16.17 8.81 -15.78
CA ARG A 227 16.29 10.25 -15.56
C ARG A 227 15.07 10.77 -14.81
N LEU A 228 15.32 11.40 -13.67
CA LEU A 228 14.33 12.14 -12.89
C LEU A 228 14.55 13.65 -13.04
N PRO A 229 13.52 14.48 -12.82
CA PRO A 229 13.62 15.95 -12.93
C PRO A 229 14.44 16.60 -11.78
N ALA A 230 15.21 15.81 -11.01
CA ALA A 230 16.04 16.29 -9.91
C ALA A 230 17.22 17.15 -10.38
N ASN A 231 17.57 17.12 -11.67
CA ASN A 231 18.55 18.02 -12.27
C ASN A 231 18.14 19.50 -12.13
N LEU A 232 16.85 19.82 -12.31
CA LEU A 232 16.35 21.18 -12.10
C LEU A 232 16.39 21.57 -10.61
N LEU A 233 16.04 20.64 -9.72
CA LEU A 233 16.13 20.86 -8.27
C LEU A 233 17.57 21.14 -7.85
N GLN A 234 18.56 20.43 -8.41
CA GLN A 234 19.97 20.69 -8.14
C GLN A 234 20.41 22.06 -8.68
N ALA A 235 20.04 22.41 -9.92
CA ALA A 235 20.36 23.73 -10.49
C ALA A 235 19.77 24.89 -9.67
N GLN A 236 18.56 24.72 -9.13
CA GLN A 236 17.94 25.72 -8.25
C GLN A 236 18.70 25.89 -6.93
N ARG A 237 19.27 24.82 -6.37
CA ARG A 237 20.05 24.87 -5.12
C ARG A 237 21.41 25.53 -5.31
N ASP A 238 22.04 25.31 -6.47
CA ASP A 238 23.36 25.88 -6.76
C ASP A 238 23.28 27.37 -7.15
N LEU A 239 22.10 27.86 -7.55
CA LEU A 239 21.85 29.27 -7.89
C LEU A 239 21.68 30.17 -6.65
N LEU A 240 21.24 29.61 -5.52
CA LEU A 240 21.00 30.33 -4.26
C LEU A 240 22.28 30.46 -3.43
#